data_AF-A0A0F9GYN7-F1
#
_entry.id   AF-A0A0F9GYN7-F1
#
_cell.length_a   1.000
_cell.length_b   1.000
_cell.length_c   1.000
_cell.angle_alpha   90.00
_cell.angle_beta   90.00
_cell.angle_gamma   90.00
#
_symmetry.space_group_name_H-M   'P 1'
#
loop_
_entity.id
_entity.type
_entity.pdbx_description
1 polymer ?
#
loop_
_entity_poly.entity_id
_entity_poly.type
_entity_poly.pdbx_seq_one_letter_code
_entity_poly.pdbx_strand_id
1 'polypeptide(L)'
;MYLDLDNVPFYIGKGKGRRYRDILGHINMTHMNRLLKNKIRKVGVANVKIQFLHKDLIEKEAFQWEKYWIKYIGRRDLKEGTLCNLTNGGDGCAGHSHSEKTKRKMSKAHKGQVAWNKGIPFSTKAKRKMCKAQKEKGNPFKGKKHSKESREKMSNALKGNVPWNKGKSLSKETRQKISETLRRKNLSCLS
;
A
#
# COMPACT_ATOMS: atom_id res chain seq x y z
N MET A 1 24.91 -3.80 -5.30
CA MET A 1 26.05 -2.88 -5.19
C MET A 1 26.29 -2.24 -6.54
N TYR A 2 26.56 -0.94 -6.58
CA TYR A 2 26.96 -0.23 -7.79
C TYR A 2 28.46 0.04 -7.76
N LEU A 3 29.10 -0.27 -8.88
CA LEU A 3 30.52 -0.12 -9.13
C LEU A 3 30.71 0.82 -10.32
N ASP A 4 31.80 1.59 -10.31
CA ASP A 4 32.18 2.40 -11.46
C ASP A 4 33.02 1.58 -12.48
N LEU A 5 33.55 2.27 -13.50
CA LEU A 5 34.34 1.65 -14.57
C LEU A 5 35.55 0.90 -14.02
N ASP A 6 36.17 1.43 -12.96
CA ASP A 6 37.35 0.89 -12.28
C ASP A 6 37.01 -0.19 -11.23
N ASN A 7 35.75 -0.63 -11.21
CA ASN A 7 35.21 -1.59 -10.23
C ASN A 7 35.26 -1.09 -8.79
N VAL A 8 35.28 0.23 -8.57
CA VAL A 8 35.24 0.80 -7.22
C VAL A 8 33.79 0.89 -6.74
N PRO A 9 33.44 0.32 -5.58
CA PRO A 9 32.09 0.41 -5.04
C PRO A 9 31.77 1.84 -4.63
N PHE A 10 30.62 2.35 -5.08
CA PHE A 10 30.18 3.70 -4.71
C PHE A 10 28.75 3.75 -4.17
N TYR A 11 28.00 2.65 -4.21
CA TYR A 11 26.67 2.59 -3.59
C TYR A 11 26.25 1.16 -3.24
N ILE A 12 25.61 1.03 -2.08
CA ILE A 12 24.99 -0.21 -1.62
C ILE A 12 23.53 0.04 -1.34
N GLY A 13 22.67 -0.88 -1.76
CA GLY A 13 21.26 -0.84 -1.46
C GLY A 13 20.61 -2.20 -1.62
N LYS A 14 19.52 -2.40 -0.89
CA LYS A 14 18.64 -3.56 -1.05
C LYS A 14 17.52 -3.30 -2.07
N GLY A 15 17.05 -4.36 -2.73
CA GLY A 15 15.93 -4.28 -3.65
C GLY A 15 15.30 -5.63 -3.93
N LYS A 16 14.07 -5.61 -4.44
CA LYS A 16 13.31 -6.80 -4.86
C LYS A 16 12.94 -6.68 -6.34
N GLY A 17 12.93 -7.81 -7.04
CA GLY A 17 12.53 -7.87 -8.45
C GLY A 17 13.42 -6.99 -9.34
N ARG A 18 12.81 -6.12 -10.13
CA ARG A 18 13.51 -5.28 -11.12
C ARG A 18 14.11 -4.00 -10.55
N ARG A 19 13.99 -3.73 -9.24
CA ARG A 19 14.45 -2.47 -8.61
C ARG A 19 15.93 -2.16 -8.87
N TYR A 20 16.78 -3.17 -8.97
CA TYR A 20 18.21 -2.95 -9.24
C TYR A 20 18.47 -2.26 -10.59
N ARG A 21 17.56 -2.42 -11.58
CA ARG A 21 17.65 -1.82 -12.92
C ARG A 21 17.25 -0.34 -12.92
N ASP A 22 16.60 0.15 -11.87
CA ASP A 22 16.07 1.50 -11.79
C ASP A 22 17.13 2.53 -11.36
N ILE A 23 18.24 2.59 -12.12
CA ILE A 23 19.30 3.58 -11.89
C ILE A 23 18.76 4.99 -12.22
N LEU A 24 17.88 5.11 -13.22
CA LEU A 24 17.26 6.38 -13.61
C LEU A 24 16.36 6.95 -12.50
N GLY A 25 15.67 6.10 -11.72
CA GLY A 25 14.90 6.53 -10.55
C GLY A 25 15.76 7.30 -9.54
N HIS A 26 17.02 6.89 -9.33
CA HIS A 26 17.96 7.63 -8.47
C HIS A 26 18.33 9.03 -9.00
N ILE A 27 18.20 9.27 -10.30
CA ILE A 27 18.51 10.56 -10.94
C ILE A 27 17.27 11.47 -10.97
N ASN A 28 16.12 10.91 -11.34
CA ASN A 28 14.92 11.68 -11.67
C ASN A 28 14.11 12.09 -10.43
N MET A 29 14.33 11.46 -9.28
CA MET A 29 13.68 11.87 -8.04
C MET A 29 14.23 13.20 -7.50
N THR A 30 13.32 14.12 -7.16
CA THR A 30 13.60 15.50 -6.74
C THR A 30 14.32 15.60 -5.39
N HIS A 31 14.04 14.68 -4.45
CA HIS A 31 14.59 14.68 -3.08
C HIS A 31 15.62 13.57 -2.81
N MET A 32 16.31 13.10 -3.86
CA MET A 32 17.26 12.01 -3.74
C MET A 32 18.67 12.45 -3.30
N ASN A 33 19.44 11.45 -2.87
CA ASN A 33 20.84 11.54 -2.47
C ASN A 33 21.70 12.25 -3.56
N ARG A 34 22.10 13.50 -3.27
CA ARG A 34 22.89 14.35 -4.19
C ARG A 34 24.25 13.73 -4.54
N LEU A 35 24.92 13.07 -3.59
CA LEU A 35 26.23 12.44 -3.80
C LEU A 35 26.12 11.30 -4.83
N LEU A 36 25.14 10.42 -4.62
CA LEU A 36 24.88 9.29 -5.53
C LEU A 36 24.51 9.78 -6.93
N LYS A 37 23.60 10.75 -7.02
CA LYS A 37 23.16 11.34 -8.29
C LYS A 37 24.32 11.94 -9.08
N ASN A 38 25.20 12.67 -8.41
CA ASN A 38 26.39 13.26 -9.04
C ASN A 38 27.39 12.20 -9.49
N LYS A 39 27.63 11.16 -8.67
CA LYS A 39 28.54 10.05 -9.03
C LYS A 39 27.98 9.27 -10.23
N ILE A 40 26.69 8.93 -10.26
CA ILE A 40 26.06 8.24 -11.40
C ILE A 40 26.16 9.09 -12.68
N ARG A 41 25.93 10.41 -12.61
CA ARG A 41 26.08 11.30 -13.78
C ARG A 41 27.52 11.33 -14.31
N LYS A 42 28.51 11.33 -13.40
CA LYS A 42 29.93 11.31 -13.78
C LYS A 42 30.34 9.98 -14.41
N VAL A 43 29.86 8.86 -13.86
CA VAL A 43 30.15 7.53 -14.40
C VAL A 43 29.40 7.28 -15.72
N GLY A 44 28.18 7.80 -15.84
CA GLY A 44 27.25 7.49 -16.91
C GLY A 44 26.39 6.28 -16.56
N VAL A 45 25.06 6.37 -16.77
CA VAL A 45 24.11 5.33 -16.36
C VAL A 45 24.43 3.96 -16.97
N ALA A 46 24.82 3.93 -18.25
CA ALA A 46 25.19 2.71 -18.96
C ALA A 46 26.47 2.05 -18.42
N ASN A 47 27.32 2.82 -17.76
CA ASN A 47 28.63 2.37 -17.25
C ASN A 47 28.57 1.92 -15.79
N VAL A 48 27.42 2.07 -15.12
CA VAL A 48 27.24 1.60 -13.75
C VAL A 48 27.13 0.08 -13.77
N LYS A 49 28.16 -0.60 -13.26
CA LYS A 49 28.18 -2.05 -13.10
C LYS A 49 27.41 -2.43 -11.84
N ILE A 50 26.56 -3.46 -11.94
CA ILE A 50 25.73 -3.93 -10.83
C ILE A 50 26.21 -5.31 -10.38
N GLN A 51 26.68 -5.39 -9.14
CA GLN A 51 27.05 -6.66 -8.51
C GLN A 51 26.08 -7.01 -7.37
N PHE A 52 25.60 -8.26 -7.37
CA PHE A 52 24.79 -8.82 -6.30
C PHE A 52 25.70 -9.52 -5.30
N LEU A 53 25.73 -9.02 -4.05
CA LEU A 53 26.51 -9.62 -2.96
C LEU A 53 25.78 -10.82 -2.34
N HIS A 54 24.45 -10.74 -2.27
CA HIS A 54 23.57 -11.80 -1.78
C HIS A 54 22.28 -11.85 -2.61
N LYS A 55 21.68 -13.03 -2.71
CA LYS A 55 20.41 -13.30 -3.42
C LYS A 55 19.49 -14.13 -2.54
N ASP A 56 18.20 -14.13 -2.88
CA ASP A 56 17.16 -14.97 -2.25
C ASP A 56 17.05 -14.81 -0.72
N LEU A 57 17.32 -13.60 -0.24
CA LEU A 57 17.24 -13.24 1.16
C LEU A 57 15.82 -12.87 1.58
N ILE A 58 15.48 -13.17 2.83
CA ILE A 58 14.35 -12.50 3.48
C ILE A 58 14.69 -11.04 3.76
N GLU A 59 13.68 -10.19 3.90
CA GLU A 59 13.90 -8.75 4.06
C GLU A 59 14.77 -8.38 5.27
N LYS A 60 14.58 -9.08 6.40
CA LYS A 60 15.36 -8.86 7.62
C LYS A 60 16.85 -9.10 7.37
N GLU A 61 17.19 -10.14 6.62
CA GLU A 61 18.59 -10.46 6.28
C GLU A 61 19.16 -9.46 5.28
N ALA A 62 18.41 -9.11 4.22
CA ALA A 62 18.84 -8.12 3.24
C ALA A 62 19.15 -6.76 3.90
N PHE A 63 18.38 -6.41 4.93
CA PHE A 63 18.61 -5.23 5.76
C PHE A 63 19.89 -5.32 6.59
N GLN A 64 20.16 -6.46 7.24
CA GLN A 64 21.39 -6.64 8.02
C GLN A 64 22.63 -6.61 7.12
N TRP A 65 22.57 -7.26 5.97
CA TRP A 65 23.66 -7.23 5.00
C TRP A 65 23.90 -5.84 4.42
N GLU A 66 22.84 -5.06 4.14
CA GLU A 66 22.99 -3.67 3.72
C GLU A 66 23.77 -2.85 4.76
N LYS A 67 23.39 -2.95 6.04
CA LYS A 67 24.11 -2.29 7.14
C LYS A 67 25.56 -2.76 7.26
N TYR A 68 25.78 -4.07 7.19
CA TYR A 68 27.10 -4.68 7.28
C TYR A 68 28.02 -4.13 6.19
N TRP A 69 27.61 -4.18 4.93
CA TRP A 69 28.47 -3.75 3.83
C TRP A 69 28.69 -2.24 3.76
N ILE A 70 27.71 -1.43 4.17
CA ILE A 70 27.90 0.03 4.28
C ILE A 70 28.97 0.34 5.33
N LYS A 71 28.91 -0.33 6.49
CA LYS A 71 29.91 -0.18 7.55
C LYS A 71 31.28 -0.71 7.13
N TYR A 72 31.32 -1.87 6.46
CA TYR A 72 32.57 -2.53 6.05
C TYR A 72 33.35 -1.72 5.00
N ILE A 73 32.67 -1.16 3.99
CA ILE A 73 33.33 -0.38 2.93
C ILE A 73 33.55 1.08 3.35
N GLY A 74 32.66 1.63 4.18
CA GLY A 74 32.74 3.00 4.70
C GLY A 74 32.10 4.04 3.79
N ARG A 75 31.57 5.09 4.42
CA ARG A 75 30.86 6.17 3.75
C ARG A 75 31.78 7.35 3.45
N ARG A 76 31.57 7.96 2.29
CA ARG A 76 32.36 9.11 1.82
C ARG A 76 32.12 10.37 2.64
N ASP A 77 30.89 10.62 3.07
CA ASP A 77 30.56 11.81 3.83
C ASP A 77 31.16 11.81 5.25
N LEU A 78 31.38 10.62 5.81
CA LEU A 78 32.13 10.41 7.06
C LEU A 78 33.65 10.29 6.84
N LYS A 79 34.12 10.35 5.59
CA LYS A 79 35.52 10.11 5.18
C LYS A 79 36.04 8.72 5.57
N GLU A 80 35.15 7.74 5.69
CA GLU A 80 35.48 6.36 6.08
C GLU A 80 35.61 5.43 4.86
N GLY A 81 35.17 5.88 3.68
CA GLY A 81 35.24 5.06 2.47
C GLY A 81 34.66 5.72 1.22
N THR A 82 34.32 4.91 0.23
CA THR A 82 33.94 5.37 -1.12
C THR A 82 32.44 5.49 -1.33
N LEU A 83 31.61 4.95 -0.42
CA LEU A 83 30.18 4.86 -0.62
C LEU A 83 29.51 6.23 -0.56
N CYS A 84 28.64 6.49 -1.53
CA CYS A 84 27.79 7.67 -1.60
C CYS A 84 26.51 7.53 -0.75
N ASN A 85 26.33 6.44 -0.01
CA ASN A 85 25.22 6.25 0.93
C ASN A 85 25.20 7.40 1.98
N LEU A 86 24.01 7.94 2.27
CA LEU A 86 23.83 9.02 3.26
C LEU A 86 23.38 8.52 4.64
N THR A 87 23.17 7.22 4.78
CA THR A 87 22.79 6.59 6.03
C THR A 87 23.57 5.30 6.21
N ASN A 88 23.62 4.79 7.45
CA ASN A 88 24.32 3.55 7.79
C ASN A 88 23.58 2.28 7.31
N GLY A 89 22.57 2.44 6.45
CA GLY A 89 21.68 1.37 6.04
C GLY A 89 20.52 1.18 7.01
N GLY A 90 19.44 0.62 6.48
CA GLY A 90 18.23 0.36 7.23
C GLY A 90 17.17 1.47 7.25
N ASP A 91 17.39 2.54 6.51
CA ASP A 91 16.35 3.53 6.22
C ASP A 91 15.59 3.11 4.95
N GLY A 92 14.84 2.03 5.05
CA GLY A 92 13.98 1.53 3.97
C GLY A 92 12.51 1.61 4.35
N CYS A 93 11.65 2.19 3.49
CA CYS A 93 10.20 2.30 3.70
C CYS A 93 9.41 0.97 3.65
N ALA A 94 10.06 -0.17 3.50
CA ALA A 94 9.35 -1.45 3.55
C ALA A 94 9.21 -1.87 5.01
N GLY A 95 7.97 -1.86 5.50
CA GLY A 95 7.65 -2.10 6.91
C GLY A 95 7.63 -0.85 7.80
N HIS A 96 7.76 0.36 7.24
CA HIS A 96 7.60 1.61 8.01
C HIS A 96 6.15 1.74 8.49
N SER A 97 5.87 1.15 9.65
CA SER A 97 4.70 1.47 10.43
C SER A 97 4.96 2.80 11.11
N HIS A 98 4.07 3.76 10.92
CA HIS A 98 4.09 4.99 11.70
C HIS A 98 4.21 4.65 13.19
N SER A 99 5.06 5.36 13.93
CA SER A 99 5.12 5.23 15.39
C SER A 99 3.71 5.39 15.98
N GLU A 100 3.41 4.79 17.12
CA GLU A 100 2.11 4.97 17.78
C GLU A 100 1.78 6.44 18.01
N LYS A 101 2.79 7.28 18.31
CA LYS A 101 2.65 8.73 18.40
C LYS A 101 2.20 9.35 17.07
N THR A 102 2.81 8.95 15.95
CA THR A 102 2.46 9.43 14.61
C THR A 102 1.07 8.95 14.18
N LYS A 103 0.73 7.67 14.39
CA LYS A 103 -0.60 7.12 14.13
C LYS A 103 -1.68 7.88 14.91
N ARG A 104 -1.45 8.13 16.20
CA ARG A 104 -2.36 8.93 17.04
C ARG A 104 -2.50 10.36 16.53
N LYS A 105 -1.41 11.01 16.12
CA LYS A 105 -1.46 12.37 15.56
C LYS A 105 -2.31 12.42 14.27
N MET A 106 -2.09 11.48 13.35
CA MET A 106 -2.88 11.36 12.12
C MET A 106 -4.36 11.06 12.42
N SER A 107 -4.62 10.10 13.32
CA SER A 107 -5.99 9.76 13.73
C SER A 107 -6.72 10.96 14.31
N LYS A 108 -6.09 11.73 15.20
CA LYS A 108 -6.66 12.97 15.75
C LYS A 108 -6.93 14.02 14.66
N ALA A 109 -5.98 14.21 13.73
CA ALA A 109 -6.14 15.18 12.65
C ALA A 109 -7.31 14.82 11.71
N HIS A 110 -7.53 13.53 11.46
CA HIS A 110 -8.61 13.07 10.56
C HIS A 110 -9.96 12.94 11.28
N LYS A 111 -9.98 12.85 12.61
CA LYS A 111 -11.21 12.68 13.38
C LYS A 111 -12.08 13.93 13.26
N GLY A 112 -13.32 13.74 12.79
CA GLY A 112 -14.28 14.84 12.61
C GLY A 112 -14.13 15.61 11.29
N GLN A 113 -13.12 15.30 10.47
CA GLN A 113 -13.03 15.88 9.14
C GLN A 113 -14.14 15.34 8.25
N VAL A 114 -14.90 16.27 7.68
CA VAL A 114 -15.91 15.97 6.68
C VAL A 114 -15.22 15.80 5.33
N ALA A 115 -15.42 14.66 4.69
CA ALA A 115 -14.94 14.46 3.32
C ALA A 115 -15.55 15.53 2.41
N TRP A 116 -14.74 16.12 1.52
CA TRP A 116 -15.16 17.19 0.61
C TRP A 116 -16.37 16.81 -0.28
N ASN A 117 -16.53 15.50 -0.52
CA ASN A 117 -17.62 14.94 -1.31
C ASN A 117 -18.82 14.47 -0.49
N LYS A 118 -18.87 14.77 0.82
CA LYS A 118 -20.00 14.40 1.67
C LYS A 118 -21.27 15.06 1.15
N GLY A 119 -22.26 14.25 0.78
CA GLY A 119 -23.53 14.71 0.23
C GLY A 119 -23.53 14.95 -1.28
N ILE A 120 -22.38 14.90 -1.96
CA ILE A 120 -22.33 15.04 -3.42
C ILE A 120 -22.72 13.69 -4.06
N PRO A 121 -23.85 13.62 -4.78
CA PRO A 121 -24.27 12.37 -5.42
C PRO A 121 -23.35 12.04 -6.60
N PHE A 122 -23.11 10.74 -6.80
CA PHE A 122 -22.43 10.29 -8.02
C PHE A 122 -23.20 10.70 -9.27
N SER A 123 -22.46 11.06 -10.33
CA SER A 123 -23.04 11.31 -11.65
C SER A 123 -23.76 10.07 -12.20
N THR A 124 -24.75 10.28 -13.06
CA THR A 124 -25.51 9.19 -13.72
C THR A 124 -24.58 8.23 -14.46
N LYS A 125 -23.58 8.76 -15.18
CA LYS A 125 -22.54 7.97 -15.88
C LYS A 125 -21.72 7.11 -14.91
N ALA A 126 -21.32 7.65 -13.76
CA ALA A 126 -20.58 6.91 -12.75
C ALA A 126 -21.45 5.80 -12.12
N LYS A 127 -22.71 6.10 -11.79
CA LYS A 127 -23.68 5.12 -11.29
C LYS A 127 -23.87 3.96 -12.27
N ARG A 128 -24.03 4.26 -13.57
CA ARG A 128 -24.18 3.25 -14.62
C ARG A 128 -22.96 2.36 -14.76
N LYS A 129 -21.75 2.93 -14.76
CA LYS A 129 -20.49 2.15 -14.79
C LYS A 129 -20.37 1.20 -13.59
N MET A 130 -20.71 1.67 -12.39
CA MET A 130 -20.69 0.84 -11.19
C MET A 130 -21.72 -0.30 -11.25
N CYS A 131 -22.97 -0.02 -11.67
CA CYS A 131 -23.98 -1.08 -11.84
C CYS A 131 -23.52 -2.13 -12.86
N LYS A 132 -22.97 -1.70 -14.01
CA LYS A 132 -22.46 -2.61 -15.04
C LYS A 132 -21.34 -3.51 -14.50
N ALA A 133 -20.35 -2.93 -13.81
CA ALA A 133 -19.24 -3.68 -13.23
C ALA A 133 -19.69 -4.69 -12.17
N GLN A 134 -20.68 -4.35 -11.35
CA GLN A 134 -21.26 -5.27 -10.36
C GLN A 134 -22.01 -6.43 -11.01
N LYS A 135 -22.74 -6.17 -12.10
CA LYS A 135 -23.42 -7.21 -12.89
C LYS A 135 -22.43 -8.13 -13.59
N GLU A 136 -21.41 -7.58 -14.24
CA GLU A 136 -20.37 -8.33 -14.96
C GLU A 136 -19.56 -9.24 -14.04
N LYS A 137 -19.13 -8.73 -12.88
CA LYS A 137 -18.34 -9.53 -11.92
C LYS A 137 -19.18 -10.55 -11.14
N GLY A 138 -20.48 -10.27 -10.98
CA GLY A 138 -21.39 -11.06 -10.16
C GLY A 138 -21.01 -11.05 -8.67
N ASN A 139 -21.88 -11.61 -7.82
CA ASN A 139 -21.52 -11.88 -6.44
C ASN A 139 -20.82 -13.24 -6.37
N PRO A 140 -19.53 -13.32 -6.00
CA PRO A 140 -18.78 -14.59 -5.93
C PRO A 140 -19.32 -15.59 -4.89
N PHE A 141 -20.20 -15.12 -3.99
CA PHE A 141 -20.90 -15.92 -2.98
C PHE A 141 -22.33 -16.27 -3.38
N LYS A 142 -22.80 -15.89 -4.57
CA LYS A 142 -24.15 -16.28 -5.04
C LYS A 142 -24.24 -17.82 -5.08
N GLY A 143 -25.21 -18.37 -4.35
CA GLY A 143 -25.43 -19.82 -4.24
C GLY A 143 -24.48 -20.57 -3.29
N LYS A 144 -23.44 -19.91 -2.74
CA LYS A 144 -22.54 -20.54 -1.77
C LYS A 144 -23.13 -20.45 -0.37
N LYS A 145 -23.08 -21.56 0.38
CA LYS A 145 -23.45 -21.59 1.81
C LYS A 145 -22.19 -21.39 2.67
N HIS A 146 -22.34 -20.70 3.80
CA HIS A 146 -21.27 -20.59 4.79
C HIS A 146 -20.90 -21.96 5.37
N SER A 147 -19.62 -22.16 5.71
CA SER A 147 -19.16 -23.36 6.43
C SER A 147 -19.81 -23.44 7.81
N LYS A 148 -19.89 -24.66 8.39
CA LYS A 148 -20.39 -24.86 9.76
C LYS A 148 -19.63 -24.00 10.77
N GLU A 149 -18.30 -24.01 10.71
CA GLU A 149 -17.43 -23.19 11.56
C GLU A 149 -17.73 -21.69 11.44
N SER A 150 -17.93 -21.17 10.22
CA SER A 150 -18.27 -19.76 10.01
C SER A 150 -19.64 -19.41 10.59
N ARG A 151 -20.61 -20.31 10.47
CA ARG A 151 -21.95 -20.14 11.06
C ARG A 151 -21.90 -20.13 12.58
N GLU A 152 -21.09 -21.00 13.18
CA GLU A 152 -20.90 -21.05 14.64
C GLU A 152 -20.25 -19.77 15.15
N LYS A 153 -19.18 -19.28 14.50
CA LYS A 153 -18.54 -18.00 14.84
C LYS A 153 -19.54 -16.84 14.80
N MET A 154 -20.35 -16.77 13.74
CA MET A 154 -21.38 -15.74 13.58
C MET A 154 -22.47 -15.86 14.66
N SER A 155 -22.91 -17.08 14.97
CA SER A 155 -23.91 -17.34 16.02
C SER A 155 -23.40 -16.91 17.40
N ASN A 156 -22.17 -17.30 17.74
CA ASN A 156 -21.56 -16.95 19.03
C ASN A 156 -21.38 -15.44 19.19
N ALA A 157 -21.01 -14.73 18.12
CA ALA A 157 -20.89 -13.27 18.14
C ALA A 157 -22.24 -12.55 18.31
N LEU A 158 -23.34 -13.16 17.87
CA LEU A 158 -24.69 -12.61 18.01
C LEU A 158 -25.40 -13.04 19.30
N LYS A 159 -24.85 -14.02 20.02
CA LYS A 159 -25.46 -14.54 21.24
C LYS A 159 -25.50 -13.44 22.31
N GLY A 160 -26.69 -13.19 22.86
CA GLY A 160 -26.92 -12.13 23.84
C GLY A 160 -27.24 -10.75 23.26
N ASN A 161 -27.08 -10.54 21.95
CA ASN A 161 -27.49 -9.29 21.31
C ASN A 161 -28.99 -9.27 21.05
N VAL A 162 -29.72 -8.46 21.80
CA VAL A 162 -31.16 -8.20 21.58
C VAL A 162 -31.30 -7.05 20.58
N PRO A 163 -31.92 -7.26 19.40
CA PRO A 163 -32.20 -6.17 18.48
C PRO A 163 -33.12 -5.13 19.11
N TRP A 164 -32.83 -3.84 18.95
CA TRP A 164 -33.62 -2.72 19.49
C TRP A 164 -35.09 -2.71 19.03
N ASN A 165 -35.39 -3.41 17.94
CA ASN A 165 -36.71 -3.54 17.33
C ASN A 165 -37.38 -4.88 17.64
N LYS A 166 -36.86 -5.67 18.59
CA LYS A 166 -37.50 -6.93 18.99
C LYS A 166 -38.95 -6.68 19.42
N GLY A 167 -39.90 -7.40 18.81
CA GLY A 167 -41.33 -7.26 19.05
C GLY A 167 -42.02 -6.09 18.33
N LYS A 168 -41.28 -5.21 17.64
CA LYS A 168 -41.88 -4.12 16.84
C LYS A 168 -42.16 -4.59 15.42
N SER A 169 -43.39 -4.42 14.96
CA SER A 169 -43.77 -4.70 13.58
C SER A 169 -43.72 -3.43 12.73
N LEU A 170 -43.28 -3.56 11.48
CA LEU A 170 -43.33 -2.46 10.51
C LEU A 170 -44.78 -2.13 10.15
N SER A 171 -45.13 -0.84 10.14
CA SER A 171 -46.45 -0.36 9.69
C SER A 171 -46.70 -0.71 8.23
N LYS A 172 -47.98 -0.80 7.84
CA LYS A 172 -48.38 -1.07 6.44
C LYS A 172 -47.78 -0.05 5.47
N GLU A 173 -47.81 1.23 5.84
CA GLU A 173 -47.26 2.31 5.03
C GLU A 173 -45.74 2.16 4.82
N THR A 174 -44.99 1.85 5.87
CA THR A 174 -43.54 1.62 5.75
C THR A 174 -43.23 0.40 4.87
N ARG A 175 -44.01 -0.69 4.99
CA ARG A 175 -43.87 -1.86 4.11
C ARG A 175 -44.11 -1.51 2.64
N GLN A 176 -45.11 -0.67 2.37
CA GLN A 176 -45.42 -0.22 1.02
C GLN A 176 -44.28 0.63 0.42
N LYS A 177 -43.77 1.62 1.18
CA LYS A 177 -42.62 2.45 0.75
C LYS A 177 -41.37 1.61 0.44
N ILE A 178 -41.10 0.57 1.25
CA ILE A 178 -40.00 -0.37 1.00
C ILE A 178 -40.22 -1.12 -0.32
N SER A 179 -41.43 -1.64 -0.55
CA SER A 179 -41.79 -2.37 -1.77
C SER A 179 -41.59 -1.54 -3.04
N GLU A 180 -42.09 -0.29 -3.04
CA GLU A 180 -41.93 0.63 -4.16
C GLU A 180 -40.46 0.97 -4.44
N THR A 181 -39.68 1.17 -3.39
CA THR A 181 -38.24 1.46 -3.50
C THR A 181 -37.47 0.27 -4.10
N LEU A 182 -37.80 -0.95 -3.69
CA LEU A 182 -37.18 -2.17 -4.23
C LEU A 182 -37.52 -2.35 -5.72
N ARG A 183 -38.76 -2.07 -6.12
CA ARG A 183 -39.15 -2.08 -7.54
C ARG A 183 -38.36 -1.05 -8.37
N ARG A 184 -38.25 0.19 -7.90
CA ARG A 184 -37.49 1.26 -8.59
C ARG A 184 -36.01 0.93 -8.77
N LYS A 185 -35.35 0.32 -7.78
CA LYS A 185 -33.93 -0.05 -7.87
C LYS A 185 -33.67 -1.08 -8.97
N ASN A 186 -34.57 -2.05 -9.15
CA ASN A 186 -34.45 -3.04 -10.22
C ASN A 186 -34.60 -2.41 -11.63
N LEU A 187 -35.48 -1.41 -11.78
CA LEU A 187 -35.68 -0.67 -13.03
C LEU A 187 -34.50 0.26 -13.37
N SER A 188 -33.91 0.92 -12.38
CA SER A 188 -32.80 1.88 -12.59
C SER A 188 -31.47 1.26 -13.02
N CYS A 189 -31.37 -0.08 -12.99
CA CYS A 189 -30.22 -0.81 -13.53
C CYS A 189 -30.50 -1.40 -14.94
N LEU A 190 -31.71 -1.20 -15.49
CA LEU A 190 -32.15 -1.67 -16.82
C LEU A 190 -32.28 -0.54 -17.86
N SER A 191 -32.12 0.72 -17.44
CA SER A 191 -32.08 1.93 -18.28
C SER A 191 -30.71 2.62 -18.18
#